data_AF-A0A7S2F585-F1
#
_entry.id   AF-A0A7S2F585-F1
#
_cell.length_a   1.000
_cell.length_b   1.000
_cell.length_c   1.000
_cell.angle_alpha   90.00
_cell.angle_beta   90.00
_cell.angle_gamma   90.00
#
_symmetry.space_group_name_H-M   'P 1'
#
loop_
_entity.id
_entity.type
_entity.pdbx_description
1 polymer ?
#
loop_
_entity_poly.entity_id
_entity_poly.type
_entity_poly.pdbx_seq_one_letter_code
_entity_poly.pdbx_strand_id
1 'polypeptide(L)'
;KMDHLSCFVPGMIALGLMNLPASDLGEGRNASWLHLAEGLTSSCTELWTSMKSGLAPEYVLLAHRSPFAIREVPQGARHSFLRPETVESLFYLHRLTGKEKYRRWGADLFRSIMEHSKVEAGFASVADVNKVPTDKLDDMQSFVMAETFKYLYLLFSPREALDLESYILNTEAHPLRKPGPISV
;
A
#
# COMPACT_ATOMS: atom_id res chain seq x y z
N LYS A 1 -9.43 -15.60 -3.14
CA LYS A 1 -9.32 -14.34 -3.92
C LYS A 1 -8.81 -13.27 -2.96
N MET A 2 -7.86 -12.43 -3.39
CA MET A 2 -7.40 -11.27 -2.65
C MET A 2 -7.31 -10.10 -3.63
N ASP A 3 -8.10 -9.06 -3.40
CA ASP A 3 -8.02 -7.80 -4.16
C ASP A 3 -6.84 -6.98 -3.66
N HIS A 4 -6.16 -6.24 -4.54
CA HIS A 4 -5.10 -5.30 -4.14
C HIS A 4 -5.64 -4.26 -3.15
N LEU A 5 -6.93 -3.91 -3.26
CA LEU A 5 -7.63 -3.09 -2.28
C LEU A 5 -7.45 -3.60 -0.85
N SER A 6 -7.38 -4.91 -0.61
CA SER A 6 -7.17 -5.47 0.75
C SER A 6 -5.80 -5.09 1.35
N CYS A 7 -4.87 -4.58 0.55
CA CYS A 7 -3.56 -4.14 1.02
C CYS A 7 -3.58 -2.85 1.84
N PHE A 8 -4.73 -2.22 2.09
CA PHE A 8 -4.86 -1.12 3.05
C PHE A 8 -4.89 -1.63 4.51
N VAL A 9 -5.34 -2.88 4.71
CA VAL A 9 -5.55 -3.49 6.03
C VAL A 9 -4.30 -3.48 6.92
N PRO A 10 -3.08 -3.79 6.43
CA PRO A 10 -1.87 -3.70 7.26
C PRO A 10 -1.63 -2.28 7.79
N GLY A 11 -1.81 -1.26 6.96
CA GLY A 11 -1.70 0.15 7.33
C GLY A 11 -2.76 0.55 8.36
N MET A 12 -4.00 0.08 8.19
CA MET A 12 -5.07 0.24 9.17
C MET A 12 -4.73 -0.39 10.53
N ILE A 13 -4.19 -1.62 10.54
CA ILE A 13 -3.75 -2.28 11.78
C ILE A 13 -2.62 -1.48 12.43
N ALA A 14 -1.61 -1.06 11.66
CA ALA A 14 -0.49 -0.28 12.19
C ALA A 14 -0.94 1.06 12.76
N LEU A 15 -1.87 1.76 12.09
CA LEU A 15 -2.46 2.99 12.59
C LEU A 15 -3.23 2.76 13.91
N GLY A 16 -3.97 1.66 14.01
CA GLY A 16 -4.62 1.25 15.26
C GLY A 16 -3.61 1.04 16.39
N LEU A 17 -2.49 0.36 16.11
CA LEU A 17 -1.42 0.15 17.10
C LEU A 17 -0.71 1.45 17.54
N MET A 18 -0.73 2.50 16.72
CA MET A 18 -0.21 3.83 17.13
C MET A 18 -1.15 4.57 18.08
N ASN A 19 -2.47 4.37 17.96
CA ASN A 19 -3.46 5.24 18.62
C ASN A 19 -4.26 4.54 19.73
N LEU A 20 -4.33 3.20 19.75
CA LEU A 20 -5.08 2.47 20.77
C LEU A 20 -4.27 2.34 22.06
N PRO A 21 -4.88 2.56 23.24
CA PRO A 21 -4.19 2.35 24.50
C PRO A 21 -3.89 0.86 24.69
N ALA A 22 -2.76 0.55 25.34
CA ALA A 22 -2.31 -0.82 25.55
C ALA A 22 -3.35 -1.69 26.30
N SER A 23 -4.18 -1.07 27.15
CA SER A 23 -5.30 -1.71 27.83
C SER A 23 -6.31 -2.36 26.87
N ASP A 24 -6.57 -1.73 25.73
CA ASP A 24 -7.61 -2.14 24.78
C ASP A 24 -7.10 -3.26 23.87
N LEU A 25 -5.78 -3.36 23.72
CA LEU A 25 -5.14 -4.41 22.96
C LEU A 25 -5.10 -5.73 23.74
N GLY A 26 -5.08 -5.72 25.08
CA GLY A 26 -4.90 -6.93 25.89
C GLY A 26 -3.47 -7.45 25.84
N GLU A 27 -3.05 -8.17 26.89
CA GLU A 27 -1.66 -8.62 27.04
C GLU A 27 -1.17 -9.44 25.83
N GLY A 28 0.00 -9.09 25.30
CA GLY A 28 0.65 -9.79 24.18
C GLY A 28 0.04 -9.57 22.79
N ARG A 29 -1.20 -9.06 22.66
CA ARG A 29 -1.83 -8.92 21.33
C ARG A 29 -1.20 -7.83 20.46
N ASN A 30 -0.54 -6.83 21.05
CA ASN A 30 0.21 -5.83 20.28
C ASN A 30 1.24 -6.51 19.35
N ALA A 31 2.01 -7.47 19.89
CA ALA A 31 2.96 -8.24 19.10
C ALA A 31 2.28 -9.09 18.02
N SER A 32 1.13 -9.70 18.32
CA SER A 32 0.36 -10.50 17.35
C SER A 32 -0.18 -9.65 16.20
N TRP A 33 -0.77 -8.48 16.50
CA TRP A 33 -1.28 -7.56 15.48
C TRP A 33 -0.15 -6.97 14.63
N LEU A 34 0.97 -6.62 15.26
CA LEU A 34 2.14 -6.15 14.52
C LEU A 34 2.66 -7.26 13.60
N HIS A 35 2.81 -8.49 14.09
CA HIS A 35 3.24 -9.62 13.28
C HIS A 35 2.30 -9.87 12.08
N LEU A 36 0.99 -9.79 12.30
CA LEU A 36 -0.01 -9.89 11.23
C LEU A 36 0.17 -8.77 10.19
N ALA A 37 0.29 -7.52 10.63
CA ALA A 37 0.50 -6.38 9.74
C ALA A 37 1.80 -6.51 8.93
N GLU A 38 2.90 -6.94 9.56
CA GLU A 38 4.16 -7.18 8.86
C GLU A 38 4.05 -8.30 7.81
N GLY A 39 3.36 -9.39 8.16
CA GLY A 39 3.13 -10.52 7.25
C GLY A 39 2.29 -10.13 6.05
N LEU A 40 1.13 -9.48 6.29
CA LEU A 40 0.24 -9.01 5.23
C LEU A 40 0.92 -7.97 4.33
N THR A 41 1.70 -7.03 4.89
CA THR A 41 2.47 -6.06 4.09
C THR A 41 3.50 -6.76 3.19
N SER A 42 4.12 -7.84 3.68
CA SER A 42 5.05 -8.64 2.89
C SER A 42 4.35 -9.34 1.74
N SER A 43 3.18 -9.95 1.98
CA SER A 43 2.35 -10.55 0.93
C SER A 43 1.86 -9.52 -0.09
N CYS A 44 1.49 -8.31 0.34
CA CYS A 44 1.13 -7.23 -0.57
C CYS A 44 2.31 -6.77 -1.43
N THR A 45 3.51 -6.70 -0.87
CA THR A 45 4.72 -6.42 -1.66
C THR A 45 5.02 -7.55 -2.65
N GLU A 46 4.77 -8.80 -2.27
CA GLU A 46 4.92 -9.96 -3.15
C GLU A 46 3.99 -9.87 -4.37
N LEU A 47 2.78 -9.31 -4.24
CA LEU A 47 1.88 -9.07 -5.39
C LEU A 47 2.54 -8.21 -6.47
N TRP A 48 3.42 -7.26 -6.09
CA TRP A 48 4.18 -6.45 -7.04
C TRP A 48 5.34 -7.25 -7.61
N THR A 49 6.20 -7.79 -6.73
CA THR A 49 7.46 -8.43 -7.14
C THR A 49 7.28 -9.75 -7.89
N SER A 50 6.12 -10.40 -7.79
CA SER A 50 5.80 -11.61 -8.54
C SER A 50 5.33 -11.35 -9.98
N MET A 51 5.05 -10.09 -10.34
CA MET A 51 4.66 -9.74 -11.72
C MET A 51 5.86 -9.31 -12.54
N LYS A 52 5.84 -9.59 -13.85
CA LYS A 52 6.98 -9.26 -14.72
C LYS A 52 7.29 -7.76 -14.82
N SER A 53 6.26 -6.91 -14.78
CA SER A 53 6.42 -5.45 -14.75
C SER A 53 6.72 -4.90 -13.35
N GLY A 54 6.71 -5.74 -12.31
CA GLY A 54 6.79 -5.27 -10.94
C GLY A 54 5.60 -4.42 -10.49
N LEU A 55 4.52 -4.29 -11.28
CA LEU A 55 3.26 -3.63 -10.89
C LEU A 55 2.26 -4.67 -10.39
N ALA A 56 1.50 -4.36 -9.34
CA ALA A 56 0.47 -5.28 -8.86
C ALA A 56 -0.76 -5.33 -9.79
N PRO A 57 -1.38 -6.53 -9.96
CA PRO A 57 -2.68 -6.68 -10.61
C PRO A 57 -3.81 -6.22 -9.67
N GLU A 58 -5.02 -6.04 -10.19
CA GLU A 58 -6.18 -5.70 -9.36
C GLU A 58 -6.52 -6.75 -8.31
N TYR A 59 -6.37 -8.04 -8.64
CA TYR A 59 -6.57 -9.13 -7.69
C TYR A 59 -5.86 -10.40 -8.13
N VAL A 60 -5.64 -11.29 -7.16
CA VAL A 60 -5.08 -12.62 -7.37
C VAL A 60 -5.95 -13.71 -6.75
N LEU A 61 -5.81 -14.92 -7.27
CA LEU A 61 -6.32 -16.13 -6.62
C LEU A 61 -5.17 -16.82 -5.91
N LEU A 62 -5.28 -16.95 -4.59
CA LEU A 62 -4.31 -17.65 -3.75
C LEU A 62 -4.64 -19.14 -3.68
N ALA A 63 -3.62 -19.97 -3.47
CA ALA A 63 -3.80 -21.38 -3.12
C ALA A 63 -4.56 -21.51 -1.78
N HIS A 64 -5.39 -22.55 -1.63
CA HIS A 64 -6.20 -22.75 -0.40
C HIS A 64 -5.41 -23.38 0.76
N ARG A 65 -4.14 -23.69 0.57
CA ARG A 65 -3.27 -24.32 1.56
C ARG A 65 -1.96 -23.55 1.65
N SER A 66 -1.36 -23.58 2.84
CA SER A 66 -0.02 -23.04 3.07
C SER A 66 0.95 -23.53 1.97
N PRO A 67 1.76 -22.64 1.38
CA PRO A 67 2.06 -21.27 1.82
C PRO A 67 1.12 -20.17 1.27
N PHE A 68 -0.07 -20.50 0.76
CA PHE A 68 -1.03 -19.53 0.19
C PHE A 68 -0.47 -18.71 -0.98
N ALA A 69 0.47 -19.29 -1.75
CA ALA A 69 1.08 -18.65 -2.90
C ALA A 69 0.06 -18.22 -3.97
N ILE A 70 0.45 -17.25 -4.80
CA ILE A 70 -0.32 -16.81 -5.96
C ILE A 70 -0.50 -18.00 -6.91
N ARG A 71 -1.74 -18.49 -7.02
CA ARG A 71 -2.10 -19.58 -7.94
C ARG A 71 -2.33 -19.04 -9.34
N GLU A 72 -2.98 -17.89 -9.44
CA GLU A 72 -3.46 -17.36 -10.71
C GLU A 72 -3.69 -15.85 -10.64
N VAL A 73 -3.40 -15.16 -11.75
CA VAL A 73 -3.85 -13.80 -12.03
C VAL A 73 -4.86 -13.87 -13.18
N PRO A 74 -6.18 -13.88 -12.88
CA PRO A 74 -7.22 -14.02 -13.90
C PRO A 74 -7.11 -12.91 -14.95
N GLN A 75 -7.51 -13.19 -16.20
CA GLN A 75 -7.37 -12.24 -17.31
C GLN A 75 -7.99 -10.87 -17.00
N GLY A 76 -9.19 -10.84 -16.42
CA GLY A 76 -9.86 -9.61 -16.03
C GLY A 76 -9.22 -8.86 -14.86
N ALA A 77 -8.18 -9.43 -14.22
CA ALA A 77 -7.46 -8.84 -13.09
C ALA A 77 -6.07 -8.32 -13.47
N ARG A 78 -5.56 -8.62 -14.67
CA ARG A 78 -4.15 -8.39 -15.03
C ARG A 78 -3.78 -6.93 -15.19
N HIS A 79 -4.74 -6.04 -15.24
CA HIS A 79 -4.45 -4.62 -15.35
C HIS A 79 -3.96 -4.04 -14.03
N SER A 80 -3.24 -2.93 -14.10
CA SER A 80 -2.83 -2.14 -12.94
C SER A 80 -3.27 -0.70 -13.13
N PHE A 81 -4.07 -0.20 -12.19
CA PHE A 81 -4.44 1.21 -12.09
C PHE A 81 -3.46 2.02 -11.23
N LEU A 82 -2.33 1.44 -10.83
CA LEU A 82 -1.34 2.06 -9.93
C LEU A 82 -1.91 2.41 -8.55
N ARG A 83 -2.77 1.53 -8.03
CA ARG A 83 -3.49 1.73 -6.77
C ARG A 83 -2.55 1.89 -5.57
N PRO A 84 -2.95 2.66 -4.54
CA PRO A 84 -2.05 3.11 -3.48
C PRO A 84 -1.86 2.11 -2.34
N GLU A 85 -2.73 1.12 -2.17
CA GLU A 85 -2.96 0.48 -0.86
C GLU A 85 -1.70 -0.22 -0.31
N THR A 86 -0.86 -0.78 -1.19
CA THR A 86 0.43 -1.35 -0.75
C THR A 86 1.35 -0.26 -0.19
N VAL A 87 1.51 0.87 -0.89
CA VAL A 87 2.37 1.98 -0.44
C VAL A 87 1.79 2.67 0.79
N GLU A 88 0.47 2.79 0.90
CA GLU A 88 -0.21 3.24 2.12
C GLU A 88 0.23 2.41 3.34
N SER A 89 0.18 1.09 3.22
CA SER A 89 0.63 0.19 4.27
C SER A 89 2.13 0.32 4.56
N LEU A 90 2.98 0.46 3.53
CA LEU A 90 4.41 0.72 3.72
C LEU A 90 4.65 2.00 4.53
N PHE A 91 3.91 3.07 4.24
CA PHE A 91 3.99 4.34 4.96
C PHE A 91 3.65 4.18 6.45
N TYR A 92 2.50 3.60 6.79
CA TYR A 92 2.10 3.43 8.18
C TYR A 92 3.04 2.48 8.94
N LEU A 93 3.46 1.36 8.33
CA LEU A 93 4.37 0.43 8.99
C LEU A 93 5.75 1.04 9.21
N HIS A 94 6.24 1.87 8.28
CA HIS A 94 7.47 2.63 8.48
C HIS A 94 7.32 3.64 9.63
N ARG A 95 6.21 4.37 9.69
CA ARG A 95 5.92 5.31 10.79
C ARG A 95 5.81 4.62 12.14
N LEU A 96 5.28 3.41 12.20
CA LEU A 96 5.14 2.64 13.44
C LEU A 96 6.48 2.08 13.90
N THR A 97 7.24 1.49 12.99
CA THR A 97 8.37 0.62 13.36
C THR A 97 9.75 1.20 13.10
N GLY A 98 9.87 2.20 12.23
CA GLY A 98 11.16 2.72 11.74
C GLY A 98 11.97 1.74 10.89
N LYS A 99 11.43 0.58 10.49
CA LYS A 99 12.18 -0.43 9.72
C LYS A 99 12.39 0.03 8.27
N GLU A 100 13.65 0.19 7.87
CA GLU A 100 14.04 0.64 6.52
C GLU A 100 13.64 -0.33 5.37
N LYS A 101 13.23 -1.56 5.67
CA LYS A 101 12.68 -2.48 4.65
C LYS A 101 11.50 -1.86 3.89
N TYR A 102 10.65 -1.09 4.57
CA TYR A 102 9.46 -0.49 3.95
C TYR A 102 9.80 0.60 2.94
N ARG A 103 10.85 1.39 3.22
CA ARG A 103 11.40 2.37 2.26
C ARG A 103 12.07 1.69 1.07
N ARG A 104 12.82 0.60 1.30
CA ARG A 104 13.40 -0.20 0.21
C ARG A 104 12.32 -0.73 -0.73
N TRP A 105 11.28 -1.37 -0.19
CA TRP A 105 10.13 -1.83 -0.97
C TRP A 105 9.43 -0.67 -1.70
N GLY A 106 9.18 0.45 -1.02
CA GLY A 106 8.59 1.63 -1.67
C GLY A 106 9.42 2.17 -2.84
N ALA A 107 10.75 2.12 -2.74
CA ALA A 107 11.64 2.54 -3.82
C ALA A 107 11.57 1.58 -5.02
N ASP A 108 11.44 0.28 -4.77
CA ASP A 108 11.28 -0.73 -5.81
C ASP A 108 9.94 -0.56 -6.54
N LEU A 109 8.85 -0.38 -5.79
CA LEU A 109 7.51 -0.11 -6.33
C LEU A 109 7.50 1.17 -7.18
N PHE A 110 8.12 2.26 -6.69
CA PHE A 110 8.25 3.51 -7.45
C PHE A 110 9.05 3.31 -8.74
N ARG A 111 10.15 2.54 -8.70
CA ARG A 111 10.94 2.24 -9.90
C ARG A 111 10.10 1.49 -10.94
N SER A 112 9.31 0.50 -10.54
CA SER A 112 8.39 -0.21 -11.43
C SER A 112 7.33 0.72 -12.05
N ILE A 113 6.77 1.66 -11.28
CA ILE A 113 5.86 2.69 -11.82
C ILE A 113 6.58 3.55 -12.87
N MET A 114 7.79 4.01 -12.57
CA MET A 114 8.56 4.86 -13.48
C MET A 114 8.95 4.14 -14.77
N GLU A 115 9.28 2.86 -14.71
CA GLU A 115 9.69 2.05 -15.86
C GLU A 115 8.50 1.60 -16.72
N HIS A 116 7.40 1.22 -16.08
CA HIS A 116 6.31 0.50 -16.75
C HIS A 116 5.00 1.27 -16.87
N SER A 117 4.86 2.44 -16.24
CA SER A 117 3.64 3.25 -16.31
C SER A 117 3.87 4.67 -16.87
N LYS A 118 5.07 5.24 -16.70
CA LYS A 118 5.37 6.60 -17.17
C LYS A 118 5.18 6.75 -18.68
N VAL A 119 4.56 7.85 -19.08
CA VAL A 119 4.42 8.35 -20.46
C VAL A 119 4.88 9.81 -20.52
N GLU A 120 4.90 10.42 -21.71
CA GLU A 120 5.37 11.80 -21.89
C GLU A 120 4.59 12.81 -21.03
N ALA A 121 3.27 12.66 -20.97
CA ALA A 121 2.36 13.60 -20.30
C ALA A 121 2.00 13.22 -18.85
N GLY A 122 2.54 12.12 -18.29
CA GLY A 122 2.16 11.66 -16.95
C GLY A 122 2.39 10.16 -16.73
N PHE A 123 1.39 9.50 -16.15
CA PHE A 123 1.40 8.07 -15.82
C PHE A 123 0.12 7.44 -16.35
N ALA A 124 0.25 6.26 -16.94
CA ALA A 124 -0.87 5.54 -17.52
C ALA A 124 -1.10 4.21 -16.82
N SER A 125 -2.36 3.80 -16.69
CA SER A 125 -2.68 2.44 -16.28
C SER A 125 -2.10 1.43 -17.27
N VAL A 126 -1.85 0.20 -16.80
CA VAL A 126 -1.27 -0.88 -17.60
C VAL A 126 -2.30 -1.98 -17.83
N ALA A 127 -2.43 -2.49 -19.06
CA ALA A 127 -3.44 -3.48 -19.41
C ALA A 127 -3.13 -4.90 -18.90
N ASP A 128 -1.85 -5.30 -18.89
CA ASP A 128 -1.39 -6.61 -18.41
C ASP A 128 -0.02 -6.49 -17.73
N VAL A 129 0.02 -6.64 -16.40
CA VAL A 129 1.24 -6.58 -15.58
C VAL A 129 2.25 -7.70 -15.86
N ASN A 130 1.84 -8.74 -16.59
CA ASN A 130 2.71 -9.85 -17.02
C ASN A 130 3.20 -9.71 -18.48
N LYS A 131 2.88 -8.59 -19.15
CA LYS A 131 3.43 -8.26 -20.47
C LYS A 131 4.48 -7.16 -20.33
N VAL A 132 5.70 -7.43 -20.77
CA VAL A 132 6.79 -6.45 -20.87
C VAL A 132 7.35 -6.51 -22.30
N PRO A 133 7.39 -5.39 -23.05
CA PRO A 133 6.94 -4.05 -22.67
C PRO A 133 5.41 -4.00 -22.42
N THR A 134 5.02 -3.20 -21.43
CA THR A 134 3.62 -3.03 -21.00
C THR A 134 2.80 -2.24 -22.01
N ASP A 135 1.56 -2.66 -22.26
CA ASP A 135 0.57 -1.86 -22.97
C ASP A 135 -0.06 -0.83 -22.03
N LYS A 136 -0.01 0.45 -22.42
CA LYS A 136 -0.60 1.56 -21.67
C LYS A 136 -2.06 1.75 -22.07
N LEU A 137 -2.91 2.04 -21.10
CA LEU A 137 -4.27 2.52 -21.31
C LEU A 137 -4.26 4.06 -21.35
N ASP A 138 -5.22 4.66 -22.06
CA ASP A 138 -5.35 6.11 -22.17
C ASP A 138 -6.14 6.70 -20.99
N ASP A 139 -5.66 6.41 -19.78
CA ASP A 139 -6.22 6.94 -18.54
C ASP A 139 -5.16 7.14 -17.46
N MET A 140 -5.41 8.11 -16.58
CA MET A 140 -4.67 8.31 -15.34
C MET A 140 -5.67 8.55 -14.22
N GLN A 141 -5.74 7.62 -13.28
CA GLN A 141 -6.67 7.72 -12.16
C GLN A 141 -6.26 8.87 -11.22
N SER A 142 -7.22 9.60 -10.66
CA SER A 142 -6.95 10.73 -9.77
C SER A 142 -6.12 10.34 -8.55
N PHE A 143 -6.38 9.14 -8.00
CA PHE A 143 -5.67 8.59 -6.84
C PHE A 143 -4.19 8.34 -7.09
N VAL A 144 -3.71 8.27 -8.34
CA VAL A 144 -2.26 8.18 -8.61
C VAL A 144 -1.54 9.39 -8.00
N MET A 145 -2.13 10.58 -8.18
CA MET A 145 -1.60 11.83 -7.62
C MET A 145 -2.06 12.04 -6.18
N ALA A 146 -3.34 11.78 -5.88
CA ALA A 146 -3.88 12.02 -4.55
C ALA A 146 -3.29 11.05 -3.52
N GLU A 147 -3.00 9.81 -3.87
CA GLU A 147 -2.67 8.76 -2.92
C GLU A 147 -1.30 8.14 -3.20
N THR A 148 -1.11 7.50 -4.36
CA THR A 148 0.08 6.69 -4.63
C THR A 148 1.37 7.50 -4.48
N PHE A 149 1.45 8.66 -5.14
CA PHE A 149 2.63 9.52 -5.01
C PHE A 149 2.67 10.30 -3.69
N LYS A 150 1.52 10.57 -3.05
CA LYS A 150 1.50 11.19 -1.73
C LYS A 150 2.08 10.26 -0.67
N TYR A 151 1.67 8.99 -0.63
CA TYR A 151 2.22 7.99 0.28
C TYR A 151 3.69 7.69 -0.01
N LEU A 152 4.09 7.60 -1.28
CA LEU A 152 5.52 7.48 -1.62
C LEU A 152 6.31 8.69 -1.11
N TYR A 153 5.83 9.91 -1.36
CA TYR A 153 6.46 11.12 -0.83
C TYR A 153 6.56 11.09 0.69
N LEU A 154 5.48 10.78 1.40
CA LEU A 154 5.44 10.74 2.87
C LEU A 154 6.29 9.61 3.48
N LEU A 155 6.46 8.50 2.78
CA LEU A 155 7.31 7.37 3.17
C LEU A 155 8.79 7.77 3.22
N PHE A 156 9.24 8.58 2.26
CA PHE A 156 10.62 9.09 2.21
C PHE A 156 10.81 10.43 2.93
N SER A 157 9.72 11.11 3.27
CA SER A 157 9.76 12.38 4.02
C SER A 157 10.11 12.19 5.50
N PRO A 158 10.62 13.25 6.15
CA PRO A 158 10.80 13.26 7.60
C PRO A 158 9.44 13.27 8.31
N ARG A 159 9.42 13.02 9.63
CA ARG A 159 8.16 12.79 10.34
C ARG A 159 7.25 14.01 10.34
N GLU A 160 7.85 15.19 10.33
CA GLU A 160 7.25 16.51 10.42
C GLU A 160 6.48 16.90 9.14
N ALA A 161 6.71 16.21 8.01
CA ALA A 161 5.97 16.47 6.77
C ALA A 161 4.47 16.16 6.89
N LEU A 162 4.11 15.21 7.75
CA LEU A 162 2.73 14.94 8.17
C LEU A 162 2.75 14.33 9.56
N ASP A 163 2.33 15.11 10.55
CA ASP A 163 2.17 14.65 11.93
C ASP A 163 0.89 13.82 12.08
N LEU A 164 1.04 12.51 12.28
CA LEU A 164 -0.07 11.58 12.48
C LEU A 164 -0.73 11.72 13.86
N GLU A 165 -0.17 12.50 14.78
CA GLU A 165 -0.86 12.89 16.01
C GLU A 165 -1.92 13.96 15.73
N SER A 166 -1.60 14.93 14.86
CA SER A 166 -2.46 16.05 14.52
C SER A 166 -3.44 15.78 13.37
N TYR A 167 -3.12 14.85 12.47
CA TYR A 167 -3.90 14.59 11.26
C TYR A 167 -4.29 13.11 11.13
N ILE A 168 -5.43 12.87 10.49
CA ILE A 168 -5.88 11.58 9.99
C ILE A 168 -6.11 11.68 8.49
N LEU A 169 -5.66 10.69 7.72
CA LEU A 169 -5.93 10.64 6.29
C LEU A 169 -7.29 9.98 6.06
N ASN A 170 -8.14 10.59 5.22
CA ASN A 170 -9.34 9.90 4.75
C ASN A 170 -8.97 8.79 3.75
N THR A 171 -9.97 8.07 3.23
CA THR A 171 -9.76 6.94 2.31
C THR A 171 -9.19 7.32 0.93
N GLU A 172 -9.00 8.62 0.64
CA GLU A 172 -8.37 9.13 -0.59
C GLU A 172 -7.08 9.92 -0.23
N ALA A 173 -6.44 9.54 0.87
CA ALA A 173 -5.24 10.14 1.44
C ALA A 173 -5.31 11.67 1.66
N HIS A 174 -6.48 12.27 1.85
CA HIS A 174 -6.60 13.69 2.18
C HIS A 174 -6.45 13.91 3.69
N PRO A 175 -5.49 14.72 4.14
CA PRO A 175 -5.26 14.96 5.55
C PRO A 175 -6.37 15.83 6.14
N LEU A 176 -7.02 15.30 7.16
CA LEU A 176 -8.02 15.99 7.99
C LEU A 176 -7.41 16.21 9.36
N ARG A 177 -7.53 17.41 9.90
CA ARG A 177 -7.08 17.70 11.26
C ARG A 177 -7.95 16.89 12.23
N LYS A 178 -7.32 16.14 13.15
CA LYS A 178 -8.08 15.43 14.19
C LYS A 178 -8.88 16.46 14.99
N PRO A 179 -10.17 16.19 15.29
CA PRO A 179 -10.91 17.06 16.19
C PRO A 179 -10.18 17.13 17.53
N GLY A 180 -10.12 18.32 18.12
CA GLY A 180 -9.66 18.46 19.50
C GLY A 180 -10.58 17.71 20.45
N PRO A 181 -10.24 17.66 21.75
CA PRO A 181 -11.15 17.13 22.76
C PRO A 181 -12.52 17.79 22.59
N ILE A 182 -13.56 16.98 22.37
CA ILE A 182 -14.93 17.49 22.36
C ILE A 182 -15.17 18.01 23.77
N SER A 183 -15.32 19.32 23.90
CA SER A 183 -15.76 19.93 25.15
C SER A 183 -17.22 19.54 25.32
N VAL A 184 -17.48 18.49 26.12
CA VAL A 184 -18.83 18.09 26.52
C VAL A 184 -19.19 18.81 27.81
#